data_AF-A0A9D0LIA2-F1
#
_entry.id   AF-A0A9D0LIA2-F1
#
_cell.length_a   1.000
_cell.length_b   1.000
_cell.length_c   1.000
_cell.angle_alpha   90.00
_cell.angle_beta   90.00
_cell.angle_gamma   90.00
#
_symmetry.space_group_name_H-M   'P 1'
#
loop_
_entity.id
_entity.type
_entity.pdbx_description
1 polymer ?
#
loop_
_entity_poly.entity_id
_entity_poly.type
_entity_poly.pdbx_seq_one_letter_code
_entity_poly.pdbx_strand_id
1 'polypeptide(L)'
;MNAGEQERQVCRAVDQLLLEQGTYTPLELLLQEGRLLYTDYEAWRSGEAEYLEERLFGDPAQIRTLLERGAAYAAKLGLEAETLQYTRWGGENSGRLRFSPQPAFERLFHTGYRRPADLSQLDLFMDAAGVILVNGITGALKGRDNSEAQRLLGRLFDTEPGHPQIGDLELLVTATERLSQPVVDAAAELDNLERELVPVADERLDAGSRDYLAPFWQRLLGALQAVPFDPARPNLHASYVALRLRDWNLVQRRIESEPGWAGDPLLLRRYAQAAGQLQQREAVLCCGFRLCWRFPDQADAIDGEAGPFWDRYWQRFLDLEPPLGVRDFPAWLVMQQPGLLPGLEKANCTLRDEAPEDYLATAELVAGGTGETAPAGTIELRRQLQRLNPGLFAHYLSHFA
;
A
#
# COMPACT_ATOMS: atom_id res chain seq x y z
N MET A 1 -11.57 1.50 17.61
CA MET A 1 -11.97 0.47 16.62
C MET A 1 -12.50 -0.73 17.40
N ASN A 2 -13.69 -1.24 17.08
CA ASN A 2 -14.30 -2.31 17.88
C ASN A 2 -13.67 -3.68 17.56
N ALA A 3 -13.63 -4.60 18.52
CA ALA A 3 -12.97 -5.90 18.36
C ALA A 3 -13.48 -6.72 17.16
N GLY A 4 -14.79 -6.63 16.85
CA GLY A 4 -15.42 -7.31 15.71
C GLY A 4 -15.28 -6.60 14.35
N GLU A 5 -14.79 -5.36 14.32
CA GLU A 5 -14.37 -4.71 13.06
C GLU A 5 -12.96 -5.15 12.69
N GLN A 6 -12.07 -5.21 13.67
CA GLN A 6 -10.72 -5.74 13.49
C GLN A 6 -10.74 -7.18 12.98
N GLU A 7 -11.57 -8.06 13.55
CA GLU A 7 -11.64 -9.45 13.10
C GLU A 7 -12.06 -9.58 11.63
N ARG A 8 -13.04 -8.78 11.18
CA ARG A 8 -13.47 -8.75 9.78
C ARG A 8 -12.39 -8.20 8.84
N GLN A 9 -11.62 -7.21 9.30
CA GLN A 9 -10.49 -6.68 8.54
C GLN A 9 -9.41 -7.76 8.32
N VAL A 10 -9.02 -8.49 9.37
CA VAL A 10 -8.02 -9.57 9.25
C VAL A 10 -8.49 -10.65 8.27
N CYS A 11 -9.75 -11.08 8.36
CA CYS A 11 -10.27 -12.11 7.45
C CYS A 11 -10.21 -11.65 5.99
N ARG A 12 -10.62 -10.41 5.71
CA ARG A 12 -10.54 -9.82 4.36
C ARG A 12 -9.11 -9.73 3.84
N ALA A 13 -8.17 -9.33 4.70
CA ALA A 13 -6.76 -9.24 4.32
C ALA A 13 -6.20 -10.63 3.96
N VAL A 14 -6.51 -11.65 4.76
CA VAL A 14 -6.11 -13.04 4.47
C VAL A 14 -6.75 -13.55 3.17
N ASP A 15 -8.05 -13.31 2.96
CA ASP A 15 -8.74 -13.69 1.72
C ASP A 15 -8.09 -13.03 0.49
N GLN A 16 -7.71 -11.76 0.61
CA GLN A 16 -7.02 -11.03 -0.44
C GLN A 16 -5.63 -11.62 -0.73
N LEU A 17 -4.83 -11.95 0.29
CA LEU A 17 -3.54 -12.65 0.10
C LEU A 17 -3.71 -13.99 -0.62
N LEU A 18 -4.73 -14.77 -0.23
CA LEU A 18 -5.02 -16.05 -0.87
C LEU A 18 -5.52 -15.91 -2.30
N LEU A 19 -6.18 -14.80 -2.64
CA LEU A 19 -6.63 -14.51 -4.00
C LEU A 19 -5.45 -14.05 -4.88
N GLU A 20 -4.59 -13.18 -4.36
CA GLU A 20 -3.48 -12.57 -5.09
C GLU A 20 -2.27 -13.48 -5.22
N GLN A 21 -1.89 -14.20 -4.15
CA GLN A 21 -0.62 -14.94 -4.05
C GLN A 21 -0.84 -16.45 -3.87
N GLY A 22 -2.09 -16.90 -3.76
CA GLY A 22 -2.44 -18.31 -3.49
C GLY A 22 -2.02 -18.83 -2.09
N THR A 23 -1.34 -18.01 -1.30
CA THR A 23 -0.78 -18.37 0.00
C THR A 23 -0.94 -17.22 1.00
N TYR A 24 -0.95 -17.57 2.28
CA TYR A 24 -0.89 -16.62 3.38
C TYR A 24 0.48 -16.73 4.04
N THR A 25 1.17 -15.60 4.20
CA THR A 25 2.35 -15.51 5.04
C THR A 25 2.21 -14.36 6.05
N PRO A 26 2.70 -14.54 7.29
CA PRO A 26 2.72 -13.46 8.28
C PRO A 26 3.42 -12.20 7.79
N LEU A 27 4.48 -12.35 6.99
CA LEU A 27 5.23 -11.24 6.41
C LEU A 27 4.35 -10.38 5.48
N GLU A 28 3.67 -11.02 4.52
CA GLU A 28 2.84 -10.30 3.56
C GLU A 28 1.62 -9.64 4.23
N LEU A 29 1.05 -10.28 5.26
CA LEU A 29 0.01 -9.64 6.07
C LEU A 29 0.51 -8.35 6.75
N LEU A 30 1.71 -8.37 7.33
CA LEU A 30 2.26 -7.19 7.99
C LEU A 30 2.56 -6.06 7.00
N LEU A 31 3.04 -6.38 5.80
CA LEU A 31 3.27 -5.42 4.73
C LEU A 31 1.94 -4.82 4.22
N GLN A 32 0.93 -5.65 4.00
CA GLN A 32 -0.39 -5.23 3.51
C GLN A 32 -1.15 -4.37 4.52
N GLU A 33 -1.05 -4.69 5.81
CA GLU A 33 -1.69 -3.92 6.88
C GLU A 33 -0.87 -2.68 7.31
N GLY A 34 0.22 -2.35 6.62
CA GLY A 34 1.08 -1.21 6.93
C GLY A 34 1.76 -1.32 8.30
N ARG A 35 1.88 -2.54 8.85
CA ARG A 35 2.57 -2.82 10.13
C ARG A 35 4.07 -3.01 9.94
N LEU A 36 4.49 -3.28 8.72
CA LEU A 36 5.88 -3.34 8.31
C LEU A 36 6.04 -2.49 7.04
N LEU A 37 7.05 -1.63 7.03
CA LEU A 37 7.43 -0.91 5.82
C LEU A 37 8.36 -1.76 4.98
N TYR A 38 8.28 -1.62 3.65
CA TYR A 38 9.17 -2.37 2.76
C TYR A 38 10.65 -2.01 2.97
N THR A 39 10.94 -0.76 3.34
CA THR A 39 12.30 -0.29 3.67
C THR A 39 12.88 -1.00 4.89
N ASP A 40 12.08 -1.22 5.93
CA ASP A 40 12.52 -1.94 7.13
C ASP A 40 12.66 -3.43 6.87
N TYR A 41 11.78 -3.99 6.05
CA TYR A 41 11.93 -5.34 5.52
C TYR A 41 13.24 -5.50 4.74
N GLU A 42 13.53 -4.61 3.79
CA GLU A 42 14.76 -4.62 2.99
C GLU A 42 16.01 -4.52 3.88
N ALA A 43 16.02 -3.64 4.88
CA ALA A 43 17.10 -3.53 5.85
C ALA A 43 17.29 -4.82 6.68
N TRP A 44 16.21 -5.50 7.03
CA TRP A 44 16.30 -6.81 7.69
C TRP A 44 16.83 -7.89 6.75
N ARG A 45 16.39 -7.91 5.49
CA ARG A 45 16.85 -8.85 4.46
C ARG A 45 18.33 -8.65 4.09
N SER A 46 18.83 -7.41 4.13
CA SER A 46 20.26 -7.09 3.96
C SER A 46 21.09 -7.42 5.21
N GLY A 47 20.45 -7.63 6.36
CA GLY A 47 21.09 -7.96 7.62
C GLY A 47 21.52 -6.74 8.46
N GLU A 48 21.01 -5.55 8.14
CA GLU A 48 21.22 -4.31 8.91
C GLU A 48 20.43 -4.30 10.23
N ALA A 49 19.39 -5.14 10.35
CA ALA A 49 18.62 -5.35 11.57
C ALA A 49 18.74 -6.80 12.06
N GLU A 50 18.96 -6.99 13.37
CA GLU A 50 19.04 -8.33 13.98
C GLU A 50 17.65 -8.97 14.15
N TYR A 51 16.66 -8.19 14.57
CA TYR A 51 15.27 -8.59 14.76
C TYR A 51 14.33 -7.65 13.99
N LEU A 52 13.40 -8.24 13.24
CA LEU A 52 12.40 -7.47 12.50
C LEU A 52 11.30 -6.90 13.41
N GLU A 53 11.03 -7.55 14.55
CA GLU A 53 10.02 -7.12 15.53
C GLU A 53 10.20 -5.66 15.97
N GLU A 54 11.44 -5.21 16.12
CA GLU A 54 11.78 -3.85 16.59
C GLU A 54 11.43 -2.74 15.58
N ARG A 55 11.20 -3.12 14.32
CA ARG A 55 10.88 -2.21 13.22
C ARG A 55 9.39 -2.16 12.89
N LEU A 56 8.56 -2.92 13.60
CA LEU A 56 7.12 -2.95 13.33
C LEU A 56 6.41 -1.70 13.85
N PHE A 57 5.43 -1.23 13.09
CA PHE A 57 4.65 -0.04 13.41
C PHE A 57 3.38 -0.37 14.18
N GLY A 58 3.27 0.18 15.40
CA GLY A 58 2.12 0.04 16.29
C GLY A 58 2.43 -0.72 17.57
N ASP A 59 1.38 -1.11 18.29
CA ASP A 59 1.50 -1.86 19.54
C ASP A 59 1.85 -3.34 19.27
N PRO A 60 2.99 -3.86 19.77
CA PRO A 60 3.40 -5.26 19.57
C PRO A 60 2.33 -6.28 19.99
N ALA A 61 1.54 -6.00 21.03
CA ALA A 61 0.48 -6.89 21.48
C ALA A 61 -0.66 -7.00 20.45
N GLN A 62 -0.98 -5.88 19.79
CA GLN A 62 -1.98 -5.85 18.71
C GLN A 62 -1.47 -6.57 17.46
N ILE A 63 -0.19 -6.42 17.14
CA ILE A 63 0.43 -7.10 16.00
C ILE A 63 0.47 -8.62 16.23
N ARG A 64 0.79 -9.04 17.44
CA ARG A 64 0.70 -10.45 17.80
C ARG A 64 -0.73 -10.98 17.67
N THR A 65 -1.70 -10.23 18.17
CA THR A 65 -3.12 -10.60 18.04
C THR A 65 -3.56 -10.67 16.57
N LEU A 66 -3.06 -9.77 15.72
CA LEU A 66 -3.28 -9.78 14.27
C LEU A 66 -2.80 -11.09 13.64
N LEU A 67 -1.54 -11.46 13.89
CA LEU A 67 -0.94 -12.68 13.36
C LEU A 67 -1.62 -13.95 13.89
N GLU A 68 -1.97 -13.99 15.17
CA GLU A 68 -2.68 -15.12 15.78
C GLU A 68 -4.07 -15.31 15.14
N ARG A 69 -4.80 -14.21 14.88
CA ARG A 69 -6.09 -14.25 14.20
C ARG A 69 -5.98 -14.67 12.74
N GLY A 70 -4.98 -14.16 12.01
CA GLY A 70 -4.72 -14.55 10.63
C GLY A 70 -4.45 -16.05 10.51
N ALA A 71 -3.55 -16.58 11.36
CA ALA A 71 -3.25 -18.00 11.44
C ALA A 71 -4.48 -18.85 11.80
N ALA A 72 -5.27 -18.43 12.78
CA ALA A 72 -6.49 -19.13 13.19
C ALA A 72 -7.55 -19.15 12.07
N TYR A 73 -7.68 -18.05 11.31
CA TYR A 73 -8.59 -17.97 10.18
C TYR A 73 -8.13 -18.85 9.01
N ALA A 74 -6.84 -18.80 8.66
CA ALA A 74 -6.24 -19.67 7.65
C ALA A 74 -6.43 -21.16 7.98
N ALA A 75 -6.25 -21.55 9.24
CA ALA A 75 -6.52 -22.91 9.71
C ALA A 75 -8.01 -23.29 9.60
N LYS A 76 -8.94 -22.37 9.91
CA LYS A 76 -10.39 -22.61 9.72
C LYS A 76 -10.78 -22.82 8.26
N LEU A 77 -10.05 -22.24 7.31
CA LEU A 77 -10.23 -22.45 5.87
C LEU A 77 -9.66 -23.80 5.38
N GLY A 78 -9.05 -24.60 6.26
CA GLY A 78 -8.48 -25.91 5.91
C GLY A 78 -7.13 -25.83 5.18
N LEU A 79 -6.39 -24.74 5.33
CA LEU A 79 -5.06 -24.57 4.75
C LEU A 79 -3.99 -25.37 5.51
N GLU A 80 -2.97 -25.82 4.81
CA GLU A 80 -1.83 -26.55 5.38
C GLU A 80 -0.78 -25.57 5.88
N ALA A 81 -0.34 -25.78 7.14
CA ALA A 81 0.72 -25.00 7.75
C ALA A 81 2.10 -25.47 7.25
N GLU A 82 2.95 -24.51 6.89
CA GLU A 82 4.31 -24.74 6.42
C GLU A 82 5.31 -23.87 7.20
N THR A 83 6.48 -24.43 7.51
CA THR A 83 7.55 -23.68 8.18
C THR A 83 8.37 -22.90 7.15
N LEU A 84 8.26 -21.58 7.18
CA LEU A 84 9.01 -20.67 6.32
C LEU A 84 10.42 -20.43 6.86
N GLN A 85 11.40 -20.28 5.97
CA GLN A 85 12.78 -19.94 6.32
C GLN A 85 13.21 -18.67 5.57
N TYR A 86 13.78 -17.72 6.29
CA TYR A 86 14.29 -16.47 5.73
C TYR A 86 15.82 -16.42 5.91
N THR A 87 16.55 -16.20 4.82
CA THR A 87 18.02 -16.09 4.78
C THR A 87 18.43 -14.75 4.20
N ARG A 88 19.50 -14.10 4.67
CA ARG A 88 19.93 -12.80 4.11
C ARG A 88 20.05 -12.84 2.57
N TRP A 89 19.86 -11.69 1.92
CA TRP A 89 20.21 -11.58 0.49
C TRP A 89 21.73 -11.70 0.31
N GLY A 90 22.17 -12.28 -0.82
CA GLY A 90 23.60 -12.42 -1.13
C GLY A 90 24.20 -13.84 -1.13
N GLY A 91 23.38 -14.89 -1.28
CA GLY A 91 23.83 -16.24 -1.65
C GLY A 91 23.95 -17.28 -0.53
N GLU A 92 24.51 -18.47 -0.84
CA GLU A 92 24.43 -19.70 -0.02
C GLU A 92 25.02 -19.62 1.41
N ASN A 93 25.83 -18.61 1.73
CA ASN A 93 26.37 -18.37 3.08
C ASN A 93 25.64 -17.25 3.85
N SER A 94 24.49 -16.81 3.35
CA SER A 94 23.65 -15.83 4.01
C SER A 94 23.05 -16.40 5.30
N GLY A 95 23.48 -15.86 6.43
CA GLY A 95 22.98 -16.23 7.75
C GLY A 95 21.44 -16.20 7.83
N ARG A 96 20.88 -17.13 8.60
CA ARG A 96 19.43 -17.17 8.90
C ARG A 96 19.01 -15.90 9.60
N LEU A 97 17.90 -15.33 9.14
CA LEU A 97 17.29 -14.17 9.76
C LEU A 97 16.36 -14.58 10.89
N ARG A 98 16.28 -13.72 11.89
CA ARG A 98 15.40 -13.89 13.05
C ARG A 98 14.38 -12.77 13.06
N PHE A 99 13.15 -13.10 13.43
CA PHE A 99 12.08 -12.11 13.51
C PHE A 99 12.01 -11.51 14.91
N SER A 100 12.07 -12.36 15.95
CA SER A 100 11.88 -11.99 17.36
C SER A 100 12.81 -12.79 18.28
N PRO A 101 13.25 -12.20 19.41
CA PRO A 101 13.88 -12.96 20.49
C PRO A 101 12.90 -13.90 21.21
N GLN A 102 11.58 -13.71 21.05
CA GLN A 102 10.55 -14.52 21.71
C GLN A 102 10.19 -15.75 20.87
N PRO A 103 10.42 -17.00 21.35
CA PRO A 103 10.23 -18.20 20.53
C PRO A 103 8.78 -18.48 20.08
N ALA A 104 7.79 -18.01 20.84
CA ALA A 104 6.39 -18.14 20.44
C ALA A 104 6.07 -17.23 19.24
N PHE A 105 6.59 -16.01 19.27
CA PHE A 105 6.34 -15.02 18.23
C PHE A 105 7.15 -15.31 16.97
N GLU A 106 8.40 -15.75 17.14
CA GLU A 106 9.23 -16.31 16.06
C GLU A 106 8.49 -17.44 15.32
N ARG A 107 8.01 -18.46 16.05
CA ARG A 107 7.30 -19.58 15.41
C ARG A 107 6.05 -19.14 14.66
N LEU A 108 5.28 -18.20 15.23
CA LEU A 108 4.09 -17.67 14.59
C LEU A 108 4.44 -16.98 13.26
N PHE A 109 5.48 -16.15 13.23
CA PHE A 109 5.94 -15.46 12.02
C PHE A 109 6.49 -16.42 10.95
N HIS A 110 7.13 -17.50 11.38
CA HIS A 110 7.67 -18.53 10.50
C HIS A 110 6.64 -19.60 10.07
N THR A 111 5.35 -19.41 10.36
CA THR A 111 4.30 -20.34 9.93
C THR A 111 3.49 -19.71 8.79
N GLY A 112 3.71 -20.17 7.57
CA GLY A 112 2.89 -19.86 6.40
C GLY A 112 1.74 -20.85 6.23
N TYR A 113 0.74 -20.49 5.43
CA TYR A 113 -0.39 -21.35 5.13
C TYR A 113 -0.65 -21.35 3.62
N ARG A 114 -0.81 -22.54 3.04
CA ARG A 114 -1.13 -22.69 1.62
C ARG A 114 -2.27 -23.67 1.42
N ARG A 115 -2.93 -23.59 0.26
CA ARG A 115 -3.93 -24.60 -0.11
C ARG A 115 -3.24 -25.97 -0.21
N PRO A 116 -3.90 -27.05 0.26
CA PRO A 116 -3.42 -28.40 0.04
C PRO A 116 -3.15 -28.56 -1.45
N ALA A 117 -1.95 -28.99 -1.81
CA ALA A 117 -1.66 -29.27 -3.21
C ALA A 117 -2.48 -30.52 -3.58
N ASP A 118 -3.44 -30.36 -4.49
CA ASP A 118 -4.05 -31.50 -5.17
C ASP A 118 -2.95 -32.05 -6.10
N LEU A 119 -2.11 -32.93 -5.55
CA LEU A 119 -0.96 -33.48 -6.25
C LEU A 119 -1.48 -34.32 -7.42
N SER A 120 -1.56 -33.71 -8.61
CA SER A 120 -1.52 -34.44 -9.86
C SER A 120 -0.12 -35.03 -10.01
N GLN A 121 0.14 -36.13 -9.30
CA GLN A 121 1.22 -37.06 -9.59
C GLN A 121 0.95 -37.64 -10.96
N LEU A 122 1.51 -37.09 -12.05
CA LEU A 122 1.64 -37.73 -13.36
C LEU A 122 2.52 -36.85 -14.27
N ASP A 123 3.85 -36.81 -14.02
CA ASP A 123 4.95 -36.92 -15.03
C ASP A 123 6.38 -36.72 -14.43
N LEU A 124 6.61 -37.20 -13.20
CA LEU A 124 7.74 -36.78 -12.35
C LEU A 124 9.15 -37.23 -12.77
N PHE A 125 9.33 -37.93 -13.90
CA PHE A 125 10.60 -38.62 -14.19
C PHE A 125 11.33 -38.18 -15.47
N MET A 126 10.75 -37.29 -16.29
CA MET A 126 11.42 -36.74 -17.47
C MET A 126 11.63 -35.21 -17.38
N ASP A 127 10.77 -34.48 -16.65
CA ASP A 127 10.85 -33.01 -16.49
C ASP A 127 11.65 -32.56 -15.24
N ALA A 128 12.16 -33.49 -14.43
CA ALA A 128 12.71 -33.16 -13.11
C ALA A 128 13.96 -32.26 -13.17
N ALA A 129 14.84 -32.43 -14.18
CA ALA A 129 16.09 -31.67 -14.26
C ALA A 129 15.85 -30.20 -14.65
N GLY A 130 15.12 -29.95 -15.74
CA GLY A 130 14.69 -28.60 -16.14
C GLY A 130 13.91 -27.89 -15.05
N VAL A 131 12.93 -28.57 -14.42
CA VAL A 131 12.13 -27.99 -13.33
C VAL A 131 12.98 -27.64 -12.11
N ILE A 132 13.94 -28.50 -11.72
CA ILE A 132 14.86 -28.20 -10.61
C ILE A 132 15.72 -26.96 -10.94
N LEU A 133 16.24 -26.87 -12.17
CA LEU A 133 17.05 -25.73 -12.60
C LEU A 133 16.23 -24.44 -12.64
N VAL A 134 15.03 -24.46 -13.21
CA VAL A 134 14.10 -23.31 -13.23
C VAL A 134 13.76 -22.84 -11.81
N ASN A 135 13.42 -23.78 -10.92
CA ASN A 135 13.14 -23.46 -9.52
C ASN A 135 14.37 -22.89 -8.81
N GLY A 136 15.56 -23.41 -9.11
CA GLY A 136 16.83 -22.89 -8.61
C GLY A 136 17.13 -21.47 -9.09
N ILE A 137 16.96 -21.20 -10.39
CA ILE A 137 17.15 -19.85 -10.98
C ILE A 137 16.17 -18.88 -10.33
N THR A 138 14.90 -19.26 -10.26
CA THR A 138 13.84 -18.47 -9.60
C THR A 138 14.20 -18.17 -8.14
N GLY A 139 14.67 -19.17 -7.40
CA GLY A 139 15.13 -19.00 -6.02
C GLY A 139 16.32 -18.04 -5.90
N ALA A 140 17.31 -18.16 -6.80
CA ALA A 140 18.48 -17.29 -6.83
C ALA A 140 18.10 -15.83 -7.16
N LEU A 141 17.21 -15.60 -8.13
CA LEU A 141 16.69 -14.27 -8.49
C LEU A 141 15.94 -13.63 -7.31
N LYS A 142 15.05 -14.37 -6.63
CA LYS A 142 14.37 -13.92 -5.39
C LYS A 142 15.36 -13.61 -4.26
N GLY A 143 16.44 -14.38 -4.19
CA GLY A 143 17.54 -14.21 -3.23
C GLY A 143 18.54 -13.10 -3.58
N ARG A 144 18.36 -12.43 -4.74
CA ARG A 144 19.32 -11.47 -5.32
C ARG A 144 20.72 -12.05 -5.50
N ASP A 145 20.82 -13.34 -5.80
CA ASP A 145 22.07 -14.04 -6.12
C ASP A 145 22.24 -14.17 -7.65
N ASN A 146 22.73 -13.10 -8.26
CA ASN A 146 22.91 -13.04 -9.71
C ASN A 146 23.94 -14.06 -10.23
N SER A 147 24.96 -14.36 -9.41
CA SER A 147 26.03 -15.30 -9.80
C SER A 147 25.48 -16.72 -9.91
N GLU A 148 24.69 -17.14 -8.91
CA GLU A 148 24.06 -18.45 -8.93
C GLU A 148 22.97 -18.54 -9.99
N ALA A 149 22.16 -17.49 -10.17
CA ALA A 149 21.15 -17.45 -11.23
C ALA A 149 21.78 -17.62 -12.62
N GLN A 150 22.88 -16.93 -12.90
CA GLN A 150 23.61 -17.04 -14.17
C GLN A 150 24.25 -18.42 -14.37
N ARG A 151 24.81 -19.00 -13.30
CA ARG A 151 25.37 -20.36 -13.33
C ARG A 151 24.31 -21.41 -13.63
N LEU A 152 23.15 -21.32 -12.98
CA LEU A 152 22.03 -22.26 -13.18
C LEU A 152 21.37 -22.08 -14.54
N LEU A 153 21.26 -20.85 -15.04
CA LEU A 153 20.78 -20.57 -16.39
C LEU A 153 21.68 -21.21 -17.45
N GLY A 154 23.01 -21.07 -17.32
CA GLY A 154 23.95 -21.75 -18.22
C GLY A 154 23.77 -23.27 -18.22
N ARG A 155 23.54 -23.87 -17.04
CA ARG A 155 23.24 -25.32 -16.95
C ARG A 155 21.91 -25.69 -17.59
N LEU A 156 20.90 -24.83 -17.51
CA LEU A 156 19.60 -25.04 -18.15
C LEU A 156 19.74 -25.02 -19.68
N PHE A 157 20.50 -24.06 -20.21
CA PHE A 157 20.85 -24.03 -21.63
C PHE A 157 21.58 -25.31 -22.08
N ASP A 158 22.54 -25.80 -21.30
CA ASP A 158 23.29 -27.03 -21.65
C ASP A 158 22.44 -28.30 -21.56
N THR A 159 21.50 -28.36 -20.61
CA THR A 159 20.71 -29.57 -20.31
C THR A 159 19.44 -29.65 -21.17
N GLU A 160 18.72 -28.54 -21.33
CA GLU A 160 17.44 -28.46 -22.04
C GLU A 160 17.31 -27.15 -22.84
N PRO A 161 18.04 -26.97 -23.96
CA PRO A 161 18.06 -25.71 -24.72
C PRO A 161 16.69 -25.24 -25.25
N GLY A 162 15.73 -26.16 -25.37
CA GLY A 162 14.36 -25.88 -25.85
C GLY A 162 13.34 -25.63 -24.74
N HIS A 163 13.78 -25.49 -23.48
CA HIS A 163 12.86 -25.30 -22.36
C HIS A 163 12.09 -23.98 -22.53
N PRO A 164 10.74 -23.99 -22.43
CA PRO A 164 9.90 -22.85 -22.82
C PRO A 164 10.14 -21.57 -22.02
N GLN A 165 10.65 -21.69 -20.79
CA GLN A 165 10.90 -20.54 -19.89
C GLN A 165 12.31 -19.94 -20.04
N ILE A 166 13.17 -20.49 -20.90
CA ILE A 166 14.56 -20.02 -21.02
C ILE A 166 14.64 -18.53 -21.38
N GLY A 167 13.84 -18.08 -22.35
CA GLY A 167 13.88 -16.68 -22.80
C GLY A 167 13.52 -15.69 -21.69
N ASP A 168 12.51 -16.01 -20.90
CA ASP A 168 12.09 -15.19 -19.76
C ASP A 168 13.15 -15.17 -18.66
N LEU A 169 13.74 -16.33 -18.35
CA LEU A 169 14.79 -16.44 -17.34
C LEU A 169 16.08 -15.74 -17.79
N GLU A 170 16.41 -15.80 -19.08
CA GLU A 170 17.52 -15.05 -19.67
C GLU A 170 17.30 -13.55 -19.54
N LEU A 171 16.11 -13.06 -19.91
CA LEU A 171 15.74 -11.65 -19.74
C LEU A 171 15.94 -11.18 -18.29
N LEU A 172 15.43 -11.94 -17.31
CA LEU A 172 15.54 -11.61 -15.89
C LEU A 172 17.01 -11.63 -15.42
N VAL A 173 17.80 -12.61 -15.81
CA VAL A 173 19.22 -12.70 -15.41
C VAL A 173 20.03 -11.57 -16.03
N THR A 174 19.92 -11.34 -17.34
CA THR A 174 20.67 -10.31 -18.06
C THR A 174 20.29 -8.91 -17.59
N ALA A 175 19.04 -8.66 -17.23
CA ALA A 175 18.63 -7.37 -16.66
C ALA A 175 19.46 -6.99 -15.42
N THR A 176 19.85 -7.97 -14.59
CA THR A 176 20.61 -7.69 -13.35
C THR A 176 21.99 -7.07 -13.62
N GLU A 177 22.59 -7.28 -14.80
CA GLU A 177 23.86 -6.66 -15.18
C GLU A 177 23.74 -5.13 -15.26
N ARG A 178 22.55 -4.64 -15.63
CA ARG A 178 22.24 -3.20 -15.72
C ARG A 178 22.23 -2.52 -14.35
N LEU A 179 22.05 -3.25 -13.25
CA LEU A 179 21.99 -2.67 -11.91
C LEU A 179 23.27 -1.91 -11.52
N SER A 180 24.41 -2.28 -12.11
CA SER A 180 25.69 -1.61 -11.90
C SER A 180 25.88 -0.34 -12.73
N GLN A 181 25.00 -0.08 -13.70
CA GLN A 181 25.12 0.99 -14.67
C GLN A 181 24.20 2.17 -14.30
N PRO A 182 24.64 3.43 -14.47
CA PRO A 182 23.78 4.58 -14.23
C PRO A 182 22.63 4.64 -15.26
N VAL A 183 21.48 5.18 -14.86
CA VAL A 183 20.37 5.42 -15.78
C VAL A 183 20.68 6.65 -16.63
N VAL A 184 20.76 6.46 -17.94
CA VAL A 184 21.03 7.54 -18.90
C VAL A 184 19.74 8.22 -19.34
N ASP A 185 18.70 7.44 -19.61
CA ASP A 185 17.37 7.92 -19.99
C ASP A 185 16.32 7.28 -19.08
N ALA A 186 15.80 8.08 -18.14
CA ALA A 186 14.82 7.61 -17.17
C ALA A 186 13.47 7.25 -17.81
N ALA A 187 13.10 7.85 -18.94
CA ALA A 187 11.84 7.55 -19.61
C ALA A 187 11.92 6.21 -20.34
N ALA A 188 13.01 5.97 -21.06
CA ALA A 188 13.25 4.68 -21.72
C ALA A 188 13.42 3.55 -20.70
N GLU A 189 14.12 3.80 -19.60
CA GLU A 189 14.28 2.83 -18.51
C GLU A 189 12.93 2.48 -17.88
N LEU A 190 12.09 3.49 -17.58
CA LEU A 190 10.76 3.25 -17.04
C LEU A 190 9.89 2.42 -17.99
N ASP A 191 9.87 2.77 -19.28
CA ASP A 191 9.09 2.05 -20.29
C ASP A 191 9.54 0.58 -20.41
N ASN A 192 10.86 0.34 -20.39
CA ASN A 192 11.42 -1.01 -20.40
C ASN A 192 11.02 -1.81 -19.15
N LEU A 193 11.12 -1.20 -17.96
CA LEU A 193 10.71 -1.84 -16.72
C LEU A 193 9.23 -2.24 -16.76
N GLU A 194 8.35 -1.31 -17.14
CA GLU A 194 6.90 -1.55 -17.10
C GLU A 194 6.40 -2.52 -18.18
N ARG A 195 6.99 -2.48 -19.38
CA ARG A 195 6.50 -3.28 -20.52
C ARG A 195 7.16 -4.64 -20.66
N GLU A 196 8.42 -4.75 -20.25
CA GLU A 196 9.18 -5.99 -20.45
C GLU A 196 9.47 -6.68 -19.12
N LEU A 197 10.09 -5.98 -18.17
CA LEU A 197 10.64 -6.64 -16.99
C LEU A 197 9.58 -7.00 -15.94
N VAL A 198 8.67 -6.07 -15.64
CA VAL A 198 7.62 -6.25 -14.62
C VAL A 198 6.71 -7.43 -14.96
N PRO A 199 6.12 -7.53 -16.18
CA PRO A 199 5.22 -8.64 -16.50
C PRO A 199 5.89 -10.00 -16.39
N VAL A 200 7.15 -10.10 -16.86
CA VAL A 200 7.91 -11.36 -16.81
C VAL A 200 8.30 -11.71 -15.37
N ALA A 201 8.70 -10.74 -14.57
CA ALA A 201 9.00 -10.95 -13.15
C ALA A 201 7.75 -11.40 -12.38
N ASP A 202 6.59 -10.77 -12.62
CA ASP A 202 5.33 -11.14 -11.98
C ASP A 202 4.90 -12.56 -12.37
N GLU A 203 5.00 -12.92 -13.66
CA GLU A 203 4.63 -14.27 -14.13
C GLU A 203 5.57 -15.36 -13.58
N ARG A 204 6.87 -15.10 -13.50
CA ARG A 204 7.87 -16.13 -13.18
C ARG A 204 8.24 -16.20 -11.70
N LEU A 205 8.19 -15.07 -11.00
CA LEU A 205 8.65 -14.97 -9.61
C LEU A 205 7.50 -14.87 -8.62
N ASP A 206 6.26 -14.61 -9.06
CA ASP A 206 5.08 -14.53 -8.19
C ASP A 206 5.33 -13.57 -7.00
N ALA A 207 5.09 -13.99 -5.74
CA ALA A 207 5.32 -13.16 -4.55
C ALA A 207 6.78 -12.63 -4.41
N GLY A 208 7.75 -13.26 -5.09
CA GLY A 208 9.14 -12.83 -5.09
C GLY A 208 9.49 -11.76 -6.13
N SER A 209 8.57 -11.40 -7.03
CA SER A 209 8.76 -10.37 -8.07
C SER A 209 9.16 -9.03 -7.46
N ARG A 210 8.49 -8.61 -6.38
CA ARG A 210 8.78 -7.36 -5.65
C ARG A 210 10.25 -7.26 -5.26
N ASP A 211 10.80 -8.33 -4.68
CA ASP A 211 12.15 -8.32 -4.14
C ASP A 211 13.22 -8.31 -5.22
N TYR A 212 12.92 -8.95 -6.36
CA TYR A 212 13.74 -8.92 -7.55
C TYR A 212 13.71 -7.54 -8.25
N LEU A 213 12.54 -6.90 -8.34
CA LEU A 213 12.36 -5.63 -9.04
C LEU A 213 12.85 -4.42 -8.23
N ALA A 214 12.85 -4.50 -6.90
CA ALA A 214 13.19 -3.37 -6.04
C ALA A 214 14.55 -2.69 -6.36
N PRO A 215 15.66 -3.40 -6.64
CA PRO A 215 16.92 -2.77 -7.05
C PRO A 215 16.80 -1.95 -8.34
N PHE A 216 15.97 -2.36 -9.30
CA PHE A 216 15.75 -1.61 -10.54
C PHE A 216 14.99 -0.32 -10.28
N TRP A 217 13.95 -0.38 -9.44
CA TRP A 217 13.21 0.79 -9.02
C TRP A 217 14.09 1.75 -8.18
N GLN A 218 14.92 1.24 -7.27
CA GLN A 218 15.90 2.03 -6.51
C GLN A 218 16.87 2.78 -7.45
N ARG A 219 17.37 2.10 -8.48
CA ARG A 219 18.25 2.69 -9.50
C ARG A 219 17.56 3.80 -10.27
N LEU A 220 16.32 3.58 -10.72
CA LEU A 220 15.52 4.61 -11.41
C LEU A 220 15.18 5.79 -10.49
N LEU A 221 14.82 5.52 -9.24
CA LEU A 221 14.56 6.54 -8.22
C LEU A 221 15.77 7.47 -8.05
N GLY A 222 16.99 6.91 -8.02
CA GLY A 222 18.24 7.68 -7.98
C GLY A 222 18.35 8.70 -9.11
N ALA A 223 17.97 8.31 -10.33
CA ALA A 223 17.98 9.18 -11.50
C ALA A 223 16.88 10.26 -11.49
N LEU A 224 15.77 9.99 -10.80
CA LEU A 224 14.61 10.90 -10.74
C LEU A 224 14.63 11.84 -9.53
N GLN A 225 15.61 11.78 -8.63
CA GLN A 225 15.62 12.57 -7.40
C GLN A 225 15.53 14.09 -7.62
N ALA A 226 16.06 14.61 -8.72
CA ALA A 226 16.05 16.04 -9.03
C ALA A 226 15.01 16.43 -10.10
N VAL A 227 14.20 15.48 -10.57
CA VAL A 227 13.22 15.72 -11.62
C VAL A 227 11.93 16.27 -10.98
N PRO A 228 11.50 17.49 -11.31
CA PRO A 228 10.26 18.06 -10.79
C PRO A 228 9.05 17.35 -11.39
N PHE A 229 7.89 17.50 -10.76
CA PHE A 229 6.66 16.92 -11.29
C PHE A 229 6.23 17.55 -12.62
N ASP A 230 5.95 16.71 -13.62
CA ASP A 230 5.45 17.09 -14.94
C ASP A 230 4.11 16.36 -15.19
N PRO A 231 2.96 17.07 -15.22
CA PRO A 231 1.66 16.46 -15.46
C PRO A 231 1.54 15.72 -16.81
N ALA A 232 2.36 16.09 -17.81
CA ALA A 232 2.37 15.39 -19.09
C ALA A 232 3.11 14.04 -19.03
N ARG A 233 3.98 13.86 -18.03
CA ARG A 233 4.77 12.64 -17.78
C ARG A 233 4.78 12.31 -16.29
N PRO A 234 3.62 12.04 -15.68
CA PRO A 234 3.47 11.99 -14.23
C PRO A 234 4.21 10.82 -13.57
N ASN A 235 4.56 9.78 -14.34
CA ASN A 235 5.29 8.61 -13.85
C ASN A 235 6.81 8.83 -13.82
N LEU A 236 7.33 9.91 -14.43
CA LEU A 236 8.74 10.32 -14.32
C LEU A 236 9.03 11.16 -13.07
N HIS A 237 8.11 11.17 -12.12
CA HIS A 237 8.32 11.81 -10.83
C HIS A 237 8.73 10.77 -9.78
N ALA A 238 9.65 11.13 -8.88
CA ALA A 238 10.16 10.24 -7.84
C ALA A 238 9.06 9.61 -6.96
N SER A 239 7.93 10.30 -6.74
CA SER A 239 6.81 9.74 -5.97
C SER A 239 6.18 8.51 -6.62
N TYR A 240 6.20 8.40 -7.94
CA TYR A 240 5.70 7.21 -8.64
C TYR A 240 6.57 5.98 -8.38
N VAL A 241 7.89 6.14 -8.51
CA VAL A 241 8.83 5.05 -8.26
C VAL A 241 8.84 4.65 -6.79
N ALA A 242 8.72 5.62 -5.88
CA ALA A 242 8.59 5.35 -4.44
C ALA A 242 7.32 4.54 -4.11
N LEU A 243 6.20 4.73 -4.84
CA LEU A 243 5.01 3.88 -4.71
C LEU A 243 5.29 2.43 -5.13
N ARG A 244 6.04 2.22 -6.22
CA ARG A 244 6.44 0.87 -6.68
C ARG A 244 7.34 0.17 -5.66
N LEU A 245 8.19 0.94 -4.98
CA LEU A 245 9.02 0.48 -3.87
C LEU A 245 8.26 0.31 -2.55
N ARG A 246 7.00 0.75 -2.46
CA ARG A 246 6.22 0.81 -1.21
C ARG A 246 6.95 1.57 -0.09
N ASP A 247 7.77 2.56 -0.45
CA ASP A 247 8.39 3.49 0.50
C ASP A 247 7.43 4.68 0.71
N TRP A 248 6.42 4.46 1.53
CA TRP A 248 5.33 5.42 1.76
C TRP A 248 5.84 6.75 2.35
N ASN A 249 6.87 6.70 3.20
CA ASN A 249 7.48 7.91 3.77
C ASN A 249 8.20 8.73 2.69
N LEU A 250 8.90 8.07 1.76
CA LEU A 250 9.52 8.76 0.63
C LEU A 250 8.47 9.35 -0.32
N VAL A 251 7.35 8.65 -0.57
CA VAL A 251 6.24 9.19 -1.37
C VAL A 251 5.78 10.53 -0.80
N GLN A 252 5.45 10.59 0.50
CA GLN A 252 5.00 11.83 1.14
C GLN A 252 6.05 12.94 1.04
N ARG A 253 7.31 12.65 1.41
CA ARG A 253 8.41 13.64 1.37
C ARG A 253 8.63 14.20 -0.04
N ARG A 254 8.55 13.36 -1.08
CA ARG A 254 8.74 13.78 -2.47
C ARG A 254 7.58 14.64 -2.97
N ILE A 255 6.36 14.33 -2.56
CA ILE A 255 5.20 15.13 -2.93
C ILE A 255 5.23 16.49 -2.21
N GLU A 256 5.53 16.50 -0.91
CA GLU A 256 5.60 17.72 -0.10
C GLU A 256 6.72 18.68 -0.56
N SER A 257 7.77 18.16 -1.21
CA SER A 257 8.81 19.00 -1.80
C SER A 257 8.39 19.72 -3.08
N GLU A 258 7.32 19.28 -3.74
CA GLU A 258 6.82 19.93 -4.96
C GLU A 258 6.00 21.19 -4.61
N PRO A 259 6.37 22.37 -5.13
CA PRO A 259 5.62 23.59 -4.87
C PRO A 259 4.18 23.49 -5.36
N GLY A 260 3.21 23.69 -4.46
CA GLY A 260 1.80 23.70 -4.82
C GLY A 260 1.22 22.32 -5.16
N TRP A 261 1.85 21.22 -4.71
CA TRP A 261 1.41 19.84 -4.97
C TRP A 261 -0.08 19.58 -4.67
N ALA A 262 -0.66 20.27 -3.69
CA ALA A 262 -2.09 20.18 -3.35
C ALA A 262 -3.03 20.67 -4.47
N GLY A 263 -2.48 21.34 -5.49
CA GLY A 263 -3.18 21.76 -6.69
C GLY A 263 -3.19 20.74 -7.83
N ASP A 264 -2.60 19.57 -7.65
CA ASP A 264 -2.64 18.48 -8.63
C ASP A 264 -3.38 17.25 -8.06
N PRO A 265 -4.45 16.77 -8.73
CA PRO A 265 -5.27 15.67 -8.20
C PRO A 265 -4.51 14.35 -8.13
N LEU A 266 -3.56 14.09 -9.03
CA LEU A 266 -2.79 12.86 -9.03
C LEU A 266 -1.82 12.84 -7.84
N LEU A 267 -1.16 13.97 -7.55
CA LEU A 267 -0.30 14.08 -6.37
C LEU A 267 -1.10 13.93 -5.06
N LEU A 268 -2.30 14.50 -4.97
CA LEU A 268 -3.20 14.30 -3.83
C LEU A 268 -3.55 12.82 -3.61
N ARG A 269 -3.86 12.08 -4.67
CA ARG A 269 -4.16 10.64 -4.59
C ARG A 269 -2.97 9.80 -4.16
N ARG A 270 -1.80 10.04 -4.77
CA ARG A 270 -0.56 9.35 -4.37
C ARG A 270 -0.21 9.63 -2.90
N TYR A 271 -0.43 10.86 -2.44
CA TYR A 271 -0.24 11.21 -1.04
C TYR A 271 -1.25 10.50 -0.13
N ALA A 272 -2.53 10.49 -0.50
CA ALA A 272 -3.59 9.79 0.24
C ALA A 272 -3.29 8.29 0.35
N GLN A 273 -2.85 7.65 -0.74
CA GLN A 273 -2.44 6.25 -0.73
C GLN A 273 -1.31 5.99 0.27
N ALA A 274 -0.25 6.81 0.25
CA ALA A 274 0.85 6.68 1.20
C ALA A 274 0.41 6.95 2.65
N ALA A 275 -0.39 7.98 2.87
CA ALA A 275 -0.95 8.32 4.18
C ALA A 275 -1.83 7.19 4.73
N GLY A 276 -2.64 6.54 3.89
CA GLY A 276 -3.47 5.41 4.26
C GLY A 276 -2.64 4.22 4.72
N GLN A 277 -1.56 3.90 3.99
CA GLN A 277 -0.61 2.86 4.36
C GLN A 277 0.13 3.17 5.68
N LEU A 278 0.42 4.45 5.92
CA LEU A 278 1.01 4.93 7.18
C LEU A 278 0.00 5.11 8.32
N GLN A 279 -1.27 4.72 8.13
CA GLN A 279 -2.35 4.85 9.11
C GLN A 279 -2.63 6.32 9.54
N GLN A 280 -2.29 7.27 8.68
CA GLN A 280 -2.49 8.71 8.90
C GLN A 280 -3.88 9.14 8.41
N ARG A 281 -4.92 8.69 9.09
CA ARG A 281 -6.32 8.85 8.67
C ARG A 281 -6.69 10.30 8.36
N GLU A 282 -6.28 11.24 9.20
CA GLU A 282 -6.62 12.66 9.04
C GLU A 282 -6.02 13.22 7.74
N ALA A 283 -4.78 12.84 7.42
CA ALA A 283 -4.11 13.27 6.19
C ALA A 283 -4.81 12.76 4.93
N VAL A 284 -5.32 11.53 4.97
CA VAL A 284 -6.15 10.96 3.89
C VAL A 284 -7.44 11.75 3.71
N LEU A 285 -8.15 12.04 4.80
CA LEU A 285 -9.37 12.85 4.78
C LEU A 285 -9.11 14.24 4.21
N CYS A 286 -8.00 14.89 4.58
CA CYS A 286 -7.62 16.18 4.04
C CYS A 286 -7.42 16.14 2.52
N CYS A 287 -6.80 15.07 1.99
CA CYS A 287 -6.65 14.90 0.54
C CYS A 287 -8.00 14.69 -0.14
N GLY A 288 -8.87 13.83 0.43
CA GLY A 288 -10.23 13.62 -0.06
C GLY A 288 -11.06 14.90 -0.08
N PHE A 289 -10.93 15.76 0.94
CA PHE A 289 -11.63 17.05 1.01
C PHE A 289 -11.18 17.99 -0.10
N ARG A 290 -9.87 18.11 -0.33
CA ARG A 290 -9.33 18.91 -1.44
C ARG A 290 -9.79 18.40 -2.80
N LEU A 291 -9.83 17.08 -3.00
CA LEU A 291 -10.37 16.48 -4.23
C LEU A 291 -11.85 16.85 -4.41
N CYS A 292 -12.69 16.70 -3.37
CA CYS A 292 -14.10 17.07 -3.44
C CYS A 292 -14.30 18.55 -3.81
N TRP A 293 -13.47 19.45 -3.27
CA TRP A 293 -13.62 20.89 -3.48
C TRP A 293 -13.09 21.37 -4.83
N ARG A 294 -11.95 20.83 -5.29
CA ARG A 294 -11.21 21.35 -6.46
C ARG A 294 -11.32 20.46 -7.69
N PHE A 295 -11.54 19.17 -7.50
CA PHE A 295 -11.55 18.15 -8.55
C PHE A 295 -12.73 17.17 -8.34
N PRO A 296 -13.98 17.66 -8.32
CA PRO A 296 -15.15 16.84 -7.97
C PRO A 296 -15.30 15.61 -8.88
N ASP A 297 -14.92 15.72 -10.16
CA ASP A 297 -14.95 14.62 -11.13
C ASP A 297 -13.90 13.52 -10.88
N GLN A 298 -12.96 13.75 -9.94
CA GLN A 298 -11.90 12.81 -9.56
C GLN A 298 -11.95 12.43 -8.08
N ALA A 299 -12.99 12.84 -7.35
CA ALA A 299 -13.12 12.62 -5.93
C ALA A 299 -13.50 11.18 -5.57
N ASP A 300 -14.16 10.47 -6.49
CA ASP A 300 -14.44 9.03 -6.40
C ASP A 300 -13.18 8.18 -6.51
N ALA A 301 -12.14 8.70 -7.18
CA ALA A 301 -10.91 7.96 -7.43
C ALA A 301 -10.01 7.78 -6.18
N ILE A 302 -10.39 8.36 -5.03
CA ILE A 302 -9.76 8.07 -3.72
C ILE A 302 -10.37 6.83 -3.05
N ASP A 303 -11.42 6.24 -3.64
CA ASP A 303 -12.07 5.03 -3.12
C ASP A 303 -11.05 3.89 -3.02
N GLY A 304 -11.08 3.16 -1.91
CA GLY A 304 -10.08 2.16 -1.54
C GLY A 304 -8.80 2.73 -0.91
N GLU A 305 -8.27 3.87 -1.38
CA GLU A 305 -7.10 4.55 -0.79
C GLU A 305 -7.44 5.17 0.58
N ALA A 306 -8.66 5.71 0.71
CA ALA A 306 -9.19 6.29 1.95
C ALA A 306 -9.78 5.28 2.94
N GLY A 307 -9.84 4.01 2.53
CA GLY A 307 -10.24 2.88 3.34
C GLY A 307 -11.75 2.82 3.67
N PRO A 308 -12.18 1.77 4.39
CA PRO A 308 -13.61 1.44 4.56
C PRO A 308 -14.43 2.51 5.27
N PHE A 309 -13.79 3.38 6.05
CA PHE A 309 -14.46 4.52 6.66
C PHE A 309 -14.96 5.48 5.59
N TRP A 310 -14.12 5.87 4.64
CA TRP A 310 -14.50 6.77 3.55
C TRP A 310 -15.60 6.15 2.71
N ASP A 311 -15.39 4.93 2.20
CA ASP A 311 -16.33 4.23 1.32
C ASP A 311 -17.74 4.16 1.93
N ARG A 312 -17.84 3.85 3.22
CA ARG A 312 -19.13 3.76 3.92
C ARG A 312 -19.87 5.09 3.93
N TYR A 313 -19.17 6.19 4.21
CA TYR A 313 -19.80 7.51 4.27
C TYR A 313 -20.06 8.06 2.87
N TRP A 314 -19.18 7.78 1.92
CA TRP A 314 -19.33 8.15 0.52
C TRP A 314 -20.60 7.54 -0.09
N GLN A 315 -20.82 6.23 0.08
CA GLN A 315 -22.05 5.58 -0.39
C GLN A 315 -23.31 6.17 0.26
N ARG A 316 -23.29 6.40 1.58
CA ARG A 316 -24.40 7.06 2.28
C ARG A 316 -24.68 8.48 1.80
N PHE A 317 -23.65 9.19 1.33
CA PHE A 317 -23.77 10.53 0.79
C PHE A 317 -24.40 10.53 -0.60
N LEU A 318 -24.03 9.56 -1.45
CA LEU A 318 -24.61 9.40 -2.78
C LEU A 318 -26.10 9.05 -2.71
N ASP A 319 -26.53 8.35 -1.66
CA ASP A 319 -27.93 7.96 -1.42
C ASP A 319 -28.79 9.06 -0.76
N LEU A 320 -28.29 10.30 -0.60
CA LEU A 320 -29.05 11.37 0.05
C LEU A 320 -30.26 11.83 -0.77
N GLU A 321 -31.36 12.06 -0.07
CA GLU A 321 -32.54 12.75 -0.60
C GLU A 321 -32.86 14.01 0.22
N PRO A 322 -32.86 15.22 -0.37
CA PRO A 322 -32.44 15.53 -1.74
C PRO A 322 -30.92 15.36 -1.94
N PRO A 323 -30.45 15.09 -3.17
CA PRO A 323 -29.03 14.88 -3.45
C PRO A 323 -28.22 16.16 -3.26
N LEU A 324 -26.99 16.00 -2.78
CA LEU A 324 -25.99 17.06 -2.64
C LEU A 324 -24.88 16.90 -3.69
N GLY A 325 -24.20 17.99 -4.03
CA GLY A 325 -23.05 17.92 -4.95
C GLY A 325 -21.80 17.39 -4.24
N VAL A 326 -20.92 16.70 -4.96
CA VAL A 326 -19.66 16.13 -4.41
C VAL A 326 -18.86 17.10 -3.54
N ARG A 327 -18.81 18.39 -3.92
CA ARG A 327 -18.16 19.46 -3.15
C ARG A 327 -18.68 19.60 -1.72
N ASP A 328 -19.92 19.19 -1.47
CA ASP A 328 -20.60 19.28 -0.17
C ASP A 328 -20.33 18.07 0.72
N PHE A 329 -19.74 16.99 0.19
CA PHE A 329 -19.44 15.78 0.96
C PHE A 329 -18.60 16.06 2.21
N PRO A 330 -17.52 16.86 2.17
CA PRO A 330 -16.75 17.19 3.37
C PRO A 330 -17.59 17.83 4.48
N ALA A 331 -18.48 18.77 4.11
CA ALA A 331 -19.33 19.47 5.07
C ALA A 331 -20.39 18.53 5.65
N TRP A 332 -20.99 17.69 4.81
CA TRP A 332 -21.91 16.65 5.26
C TRP A 332 -21.21 15.63 6.18
N LEU A 333 -19.98 15.21 5.88
CA LEU A 333 -19.24 14.24 6.67
C LEU A 333 -18.94 14.76 8.08
N VAL A 334 -18.49 16.01 8.22
CA VAL A 334 -18.22 16.59 9.55
C VAL A 334 -19.50 16.77 10.38
N MET A 335 -20.65 16.98 9.74
CA MET A 335 -21.95 16.96 10.43
C MET A 335 -22.27 15.57 10.98
N GLN A 336 -22.07 14.51 10.18
CA GLN A 336 -22.32 13.13 10.61
C GLN A 336 -21.31 12.65 11.67
N GLN A 337 -20.09 13.18 11.64
CA GLN A 337 -18.98 12.79 12.53
C GLN A 337 -18.24 14.03 13.09
N PRO A 338 -18.85 14.77 14.05
CA PRO A 338 -18.25 15.97 14.64
C PRO A 338 -16.86 15.75 15.26
N GLY A 339 -16.60 14.53 15.77
CA GLY A 339 -15.33 14.16 16.39
C GLY A 339 -14.12 14.15 15.43
N LEU A 340 -14.32 14.33 14.12
CA LEU A 340 -13.24 14.48 13.15
C LEU A 340 -12.56 15.84 13.24
N LEU A 341 -13.29 16.90 13.61
CA LEU A 341 -12.81 18.28 13.55
C LEU A 341 -11.51 18.51 14.32
N PRO A 342 -11.36 18.07 15.59
CA PRO A 342 -10.10 18.27 16.33
C PRO A 342 -8.90 17.54 15.71
N GLY A 343 -9.14 16.42 15.02
CA GLY A 343 -8.09 15.67 14.32
C GLY A 343 -7.63 16.37 13.05
N LEU A 344 -8.58 16.86 12.26
CA LEU A 344 -8.31 17.61 11.03
C LEU A 344 -7.55 18.92 11.30
N GLU A 345 -7.86 19.61 12.41
CA GLU A 345 -7.13 20.80 12.85
C GLU A 345 -5.68 20.49 13.27
N LYS A 346 -5.47 19.37 13.97
CA LYS A 346 -4.14 18.96 14.45
C LYS A 346 -3.24 18.42 13.35
N ALA A 347 -3.80 17.85 12.29
CA ALA A 347 -3.04 17.28 11.19
C ALA A 347 -2.26 18.31 10.35
N ASN A 348 -2.29 19.60 10.74
CA ASN A 348 -1.61 20.71 10.07
C ASN A 348 -1.97 20.82 8.58
N CYS A 349 -3.09 20.21 8.18
CA CYS A 349 -3.67 20.39 6.87
C CYS A 349 -4.14 21.84 6.81
N THR A 350 -3.55 22.65 5.94
CA THR A 350 -4.01 24.02 5.62
C THR A 350 -5.36 24.01 4.89
N LEU A 351 -6.30 23.15 5.30
CA LEU A 351 -7.63 23.05 4.71
C LEU A 351 -8.36 24.38 4.79
N ARG A 352 -8.14 25.16 5.86
CA ARG A 352 -8.88 26.42 6.09
C ARG A 352 -8.67 27.44 4.96
N ASP A 353 -7.49 27.48 4.37
CA ASP A 353 -7.17 28.44 3.30
C ASP A 353 -7.77 28.03 1.94
N GLU A 354 -8.02 26.73 1.76
CA GLU A 354 -8.58 26.14 0.54
C GLU A 354 -10.09 25.82 0.66
N ALA A 355 -10.62 25.89 1.88
CA ALA A 355 -11.97 25.44 2.20
C ALA A 355 -13.03 26.44 1.71
N PRO A 356 -14.09 25.92 1.06
CA PRO A 356 -15.31 26.68 0.81
C PRO A 356 -15.93 27.33 2.05
N GLU A 357 -16.53 28.51 1.88
CA GLU A 357 -17.19 29.25 2.97
C GLU A 357 -18.35 28.46 3.62
N ASP A 358 -19.08 27.66 2.85
CA ASP A 358 -20.17 26.79 3.32
C ASP A 358 -19.65 25.65 4.21
N TYR A 359 -18.52 25.04 3.86
CA TYR A 359 -17.81 24.11 4.74
C TYR A 359 -17.36 24.79 6.04
N LEU A 360 -16.73 25.97 5.97
CA LEU A 360 -16.24 26.67 7.16
C LEU A 360 -17.38 27.00 8.13
N ALA A 361 -18.49 27.55 7.61
CA ALA A 361 -19.69 27.80 8.40
C ALA A 361 -20.24 26.52 9.03
N THR A 362 -20.24 25.40 8.30
CA THR A 362 -20.69 24.10 8.82
C THR A 362 -19.77 23.56 9.92
N ALA A 363 -18.45 23.61 9.72
CA ALA A 363 -17.48 23.18 10.72
C ALA A 363 -17.59 24.00 12.02
N GLU A 364 -17.75 25.32 11.92
CA GLU A 364 -17.94 26.19 13.08
C GLU A 364 -19.27 25.91 13.82
N LEU A 365 -20.36 25.67 13.07
CA LEU A 365 -21.65 25.28 13.66
C LEU A 365 -21.58 23.95 14.40
N VAL A 366 -20.84 22.97 13.87
CA VAL A 366 -20.68 21.65 14.47
C VAL A 366 -19.75 21.72 15.68
N ALA A 367 -18.66 22.49 15.62
CA ALA A 367 -17.74 22.70 16.73
C ALA A 367 -18.38 23.45 17.91
N GLY A 368 -19.26 24.42 17.63
CA GLY A 368 -19.97 25.21 18.65
C GLY A 368 -21.03 24.45 19.45
N GLY A 369 -21.40 23.23 19.03
CA GLY A 369 -22.41 22.39 19.66
C GLY A 369 -23.86 22.88 19.48
N THR A 370 -24.82 22.04 19.85
CA THR A 370 -26.26 22.34 19.79
C THR A 370 -26.86 22.37 21.20
N GLY A 371 -27.34 23.53 21.67
CA GLY A 371 -27.99 23.66 22.99
C GLY A 371 -27.73 24.99 23.71
N GLU A 372 -27.94 25.03 25.03
CA GLU A 372 -27.74 26.21 25.90
C GLU A 372 -26.28 26.71 25.96
N THR A 373 -25.33 25.90 25.51
CA THR A 373 -23.90 26.23 25.37
C THR A 373 -23.52 26.80 24.01
N ALA A 374 -24.49 27.00 23.11
CA ALA A 374 -24.22 27.51 21.77
C ALA A 374 -23.67 28.95 21.82
N PRO A 375 -22.51 29.23 21.20
CA PRO A 375 -21.90 30.54 21.24
C PRO A 375 -22.76 31.62 20.58
N ALA A 376 -22.61 32.85 21.07
CA ALA A 376 -23.23 34.05 20.51
C ALA A 376 -22.74 34.25 19.06
N GLY A 377 -23.52 33.78 18.08
CA GLY A 377 -23.14 33.73 16.67
C GLY A 377 -23.80 32.60 15.88
N THR A 378 -24.32 31.57 16.56
CA THR A 378 -24.95 30.39 15.93
C THR A 378 -26.11 30.73 14.97
N ILE A 379 -26.92 31.75 15.29
CA ILE A 379 -28.02 32.20 14.40
C ILE A 379 -27.46 32.81 13.11
N GLU A 380 -26.38 33.57 13.19
CA GLU A 380 -25.78 34.22 12.03
C GLU A 380 -25.09 33.19 11.12
N LEU A 381 -24.37 32.23 11.71
CA LEU A 381 -23.77 31.11 10.97
C LEU A 381 -24.84 30.24 10.27
N ARG A 382 -26.00 30.00 10.93
CA ARG A 382 -27.14 29.30 10.29
C ARG A 382 -27.70 30.07 9.10
N ARG A 383 -27.87 31.40 9.22
CA ARG A 383 -28.29 32.25 8.09
C ARG A 383 -27.27 32.25 6.97
N GLN A 384 -25.98 32.30 7.31
CA GLN A 384 -24.90 32.25 6.34
C GLN A 384 -24.93 30.93 5.56
N LEU A 385 -25.03 29.79 6.25
CA LEU A 385 -25.13 28.49 5.60
C LEU A 385 -26.38 28.38 4.72
N GLN A 386 -27.55 28.84 5.20
CA GLN A 386 -28.77 28.87 4.41
C GLN A 386 -28.63 29.68 3.12
N ARG A 387 -27.89 30.80 3.16
CA ARG A 387 -27.63 31.64 1.98
C ARG A 387 -26.64 31.00 1.01
N LEU A 388 -25.60 30.34 1.52
CA LEU A 388 -24.53 29.77 0.70
C LEU A 388 -24.93 28.43 0.07
N ASN A 389 -25.52 27.51 0.85
CA ASN A 389 -25.94 26.21 0.38
C ASN A 389 -27.25 25.77 1.08
N PRO A 390 -28.42 26.09 0.48
CA PRO A 390 -29.73 25.74 1.03
C PRO A 390 -29.95 24.23 1.19
N GLY A 391 -29.38 23.41 0.31
CA GLY A 391 -29.48 21.95 0.36
C GLY A 391 -28.75 21.39 1.58
N LEU A 392 -27.50 21.80 1.76
CA LEU A 392 -26.70 21.42 2.93
C LEU A 392 -27.34 21.91 4.25
N PHE A 393 -27.91 23.12 4.24
CA PHE A 393 -28.65 23.65 5.39
C PHE A 393 -29.87 22.80 5.77
N ALA A 394 -30.65 22.30 4.78
CA ALA A 394 -31.78 21.42 5.04
C ALA A 394 -31.33 20.12 5.74
N HIS A 395 -30.26 19.50 5.26
CA HIS A 395 -29.65 18.33 5.89
C HIS A 395 -29.11 18.63 7.31
N TYR A 396 -28.55 19.82 7.52
CA TYR A 396 -28.11 20.26 8.86
C TYR A 396 -29.27 20.33 9.85
N LEU A 397 -30.40 20.93 9.45
CA LEU A 397 -31.59 20.97 10.30
C LEU A 397 -32.13 19.57 10.58
N SER A 398 -32.19 18.68 9.59
CA SER A 398 -32.66 17.30 9.81
C SER A 398 -31.76 16.48 10.76
N HIS A 399 -30.48 16.80 10.85
CA HIS A 399 -29.53 16.06 11.70
C HIS A 399 -29.45 16.60 13.13
N PHE A 400 -29.65 17.90 13.33
CA PHE A 400 -29.42 18.60 14.60
C PHE A 400 -30.68 19.24 15.22
N ALA A 401 -31.85 19.12 14.59
CA ALA A 401 -33.15 19.43 15.20
C ALA A 401 -33.59 18.28 16.11
#